data_AF-A0A2X1UIT2-F1
#
_entry.id   AF-A0A2X1UIT2-F1
#
_cell.length_a   1.000
_cell.length_b   1.000
_cell.length_c   1.000
_cell.angle_alpha   90.00
_cell.angle_beta   90.00
_cell.angle_gamma   90.00
#
_symmetry.space_group_name_H-M   'P 1'
#
loop_
_entity.id
_entity.type
_entity.pdbx_description
1 polymer ?
#
loop_
_entity_poly.entity_id
_entity_poly.type
_entity_poly.pdbx_seq_one_letter_code
_entity_poly.pdbx_strand_id
1 'polypeptide(L)'
;MAMDGEDDHVHLLVEYPPKVAIFNLVNNLKGVSSRLLRKERPDIQKRYWKGVLWSPSYFASSCGGAPISIVRQYIEQQQTPH
;
A
#
# COMPACT_ATOMS: atom_id res chain seq x y z
N MET A 1 -6.57 -7.01 9.28
CA MET A 1 -6.15 -6.29 8.06
C MET A 1 -6.70 -4.88 8.15
N ALA A 2 -5.85 -3.87 7.97
CA ALA A 2 -6.27 -2.46 7.90
C ALA A 2 -5.69 -1.85 6.62
N MET A 3 -6.46 -0.98 5.97
CA MET A 3 -6.07 -0.29 4.76
C MET A 3 -6.42 1.18 4.96
N ASP A 4 -5.43 2.05 4.81
CA ASP A 4 -5.61 3.49 4.80
C ASP A 4 -4.89 4.05 3.57
N GLY A 5 -5.34 5.19 3.07
CA GLY A 5 -4.79 5.77 1.85
C GLY A 5 -4.89 7.28 1.86
N GLU A 6 -3.77 7.92 1.56
CA GLU A 6 -3.72 9.34 1.23
C GLU A 6 -3.79 9.52 -0.30
N ASP A 7 -3.89 10.76 -0.76
CA ASP A 7 -4.05 11.08 -2.17
C ASP A 7 -2.89 10.56 -3.05
N ASP A 8 -1.70 10.32 -2.48
CA ASP A 8 -0.49 9.89 -3.19
C ASP A 8 0.09 8.54 -2.73
N HIS A 9 -0.40 7.94 -1.64
CA HIS A 9 0.12 6.66 -1.13
C HIS A 9 -0.92 5.82 -0.36
N VAL A 10 -0.68 4.50 -0.30
CA VAL A 10 -1.57 3.54 0.39
C VAL A 10 -0.78 2.76 1.44
N HIS A 11 -1.30 2.73 2.67
CA HIS A 11 -0.81 1.94 3.79
C HIS A 11 -1.61 0.64 3.92
N LEU A 12 -0.90 -0.48 3.97
CA LEU A 12 -1.52 -1.81 4.12
C LEU A 12 -0.93 -2.54 5.32
N LEU A 13 -1.77 -2.81 6.31
CA LEU A 13 -1.45 -3.72 7.40
C LEU A 13 -1.93 -5.12 7.06
N VAL A 14 -0.99 -6.00 6.72
CA VAL A 14 -1.26 -7.36 6.27
C VAL A 14 -0.56 -8.39 7.15
N GLU A 15 -1.34 -9.39 7.57
CA GLU A 15 -0.79 -10.64 8.10
C GLU A 15 -0.61 -11.59 6.92
N TYR A 16 0.59 -12.12 6.73
CA TYR A 16 0.90 -12.98 5.58
C TYR A 16 1.84 -14.13 6.00
N PRO A 17 1.79 -15.29 5.30
CA PRO A 17 2.62 -16.43 5.67
C PRO A 17 4.11 -16.10 5.55
N PRO A 18 4.96 -16.48 6.52
CA PRO A 18 6.38 -16.13 6.53
C PRO A 18 7.17 -16.74 5.36
N LYS A 19 6.61 -17.77 4.70
CA LYS A 19 7.19 -18.40 3.50
C LYS A 19 7.02 -17.55 2.24
N VAL A 20 6.16 -16.53 2.26
CA VAL A 20 5.92 -15.64 1.12
C VAL A 20 6.88 -14.46 1.23
N ALA A 21 7.70 -14.28 0.20
CA ALA A 21 8.54 -13.08 0.11
C ALA A 21 7.65 -11.83 0.00
N ILE A 22 7.90 -10.83 0.86
CA ILE A 22 7.18 -9.54 0.87
C ILE A 22 7.17 -8.91 -0.52
N PHE A 23 8.30 -8.97 -1.23
CA PHE A 23 8.44 -8.48 -2.59
C PHE A 23 7.38 -9.06 -3.55
N ASN A 24 7.13 -10.37 -3.46
CA ASN A 24 6.13 -11.03 -4.31
C ASN A 24 4.72 -10.58 -3.94
N LEU A 25 4.42 -10.41 -2.66
CA LEU A 25 3.12 -9.92 -2.20
C LEU A 25 2.86 -8.50 -2.72
N VAL A 26 3.82 -7.59 -2.51
CA VAL A 26 3.70 -6.18 -2.90
C VAL A 26 3.58 -6.03 -4.41
N ASN A 27 4.38 -6.76 -5.19
CA ASN A 27 4.28 -6.70 -6.66
C ASN A 27 2.94 -7.20 -7.19
N ASN A 28 2.42 -8.30 -6.61
CA ASN A 28 1.11 -8.79 -6.99
C ASN A 28 0.02 -7.78 -6.65
N LEU A 29 0.04 -7.20 -5.44
CA LEU A 29 -0.93 -6.19 -5.02
C LEU A 29 -0.91 -4.96 -5.95
N LYS A 30 0.28 -4.41 -6.22
CA LYS A 30 0.45 -3.25 -7.11
C LYS A 30 0.04 -3.57 -8.56
N GLY A 31 0.40 -4.74 -9.07
CA GLY A 31 0.06 -5.16 -10.43
C GLY A 31 -1.44 -5.37 -10.62
N VAL A 32 -2.07 -6.15 -9.72
CA VAL A 32 -3.50 -6.45 -9.79
C VAL A 32 -4.34 -5.19 -9.59
N SER A 33 -4.04 -4.37 -8.57
CA SER A 33 -4.75 -3.12 -8.34
C SER A 33 -4.62 -2.15 -9.52
N SER A 34 -3.42 -1.98 -10.08
CA SER A 34 -3.21 -1.13 -11.27
C SER A 34 -4.01 -1.60 -12.47
N ARG A 35 -4.13 -2.93 -12.69
CA ARG A 35 -4.94 -3.50 -13.77
C ARG A 35 -6.44 -3.31 -13.54
N LEU A 36 -6.92 -3.60 -12.33
CA LEU A 36 -8.34 -3.50 -11.98
C LEU A 36 -8.81 -2.04 -12.03
N LEU A 37 -8.07 -1.12 -11.41
CA LEU A 37 -8.42 0.29 -11.40
C LEU A 37 -8.41 0.89 -12.81
N ARG A 38 -7.51 0.45 -13.69
CA ARG A 38 -7.53 0.88 -15.10
C ARG A 38 -8.81 0.46 -15.82
N LYS A 39 -9.37 -0.70 -15.47
CA LYS A 39 -10.59 -1.24 -16.09
C LYS A 39 -11.85 -0.63 -15.47
N GLU A 40 -11.90 -0.50 -14.16
CA GLU A 40 -13.09 -0.13 -13.40
C GLU A 40 -13.23 1.38 -13.19
N ARG A 41 -12.12 2.11 -13.23
CA ARG A 41 -12.04 3.55 -12.98
C ARG A 41 -11.28 4.28 -14.09
N PRO A 42 -11.83 4.33 -15.32
CA PRO A 42 -11.20 5.08 -16.42
C PRO A 42 -11.03 6.57 -16.08
N ASP A 43 -11.85 7.10 -15.16
CA ASP A 43 -11.75 8.46 -14.66
C ASP A 43 -10.41 8.74 -13.97
N ILE A 44 -9.74 7.74 -13.38
CA ILE A 44 -8.42 7.90 -12.74
C ILE A 44 -7.25 7.77 -13.70
N GLN A 45 -7.47 7.66 -15.02
CA GLN A 45 -6.40 7.52 -16.00
C GLN A 45 -5.38 8.67 -15.94
N LYS A 46 -5.81 9.89 -15.58
CA LYS A 46 -4.92 11.05 -15.37
C LYS A 46 -3.91 10.89 -14.22
N ARG A 47 -4.13 9.92 -13.33
CA ARG A 47 -3.27 9.64 -12.16
C ARG A 47 -2.16 8.68 -12.53
N TYR A 48 -2.27 8.01 -13.69
CA TYR A 48 -1.21 7.19 -14.24
C TYR A 48 -0.15 8.10 -14.87
N TRP A 49 1.07 8.07 -14.32
CA TRP A 49 2.21 8.73 -14.94
C TRP A 49 2.95 7.74 -15.84
N LYS A 50 3.11 8.07 -17.12
CA LYS A 50 3.74 7.20 -18.14
C LYS A 50 3.17 5.77 -18.17
N GLY A 51 1.87 5.62 -17.90
CA GLY A 51 1.18 4.33 -17.90
C GLY A 51 1.38 3.48 -16.64
N VAL A 52 1.99 4.04 -15.59
CA VAL A 52 2.19 3.38 -14.30
C VAL A 52 1.39 4.10 -13.21
N LEU A 53 0.70 3.32 -12.36
CA LEU A 53 -0.05 3.86 -11.22
C LEU A 53 0.83 3.99 -9.97
N TRP A 54 1.60 2.94 -9.67
CA TRP A 54 2.40 2.86 -8.45
C TRP A 54 3.86 3.15 -8.72
N SER A 55 4.50 3.91 -7.83
CA SER A 55 5.97 3.98 -7.78
C SER A 55 6.58 2.57 -7.73
N PRO A 56 7.75 2.28 -8.32
CA PRO A 56 8.40 0.98 -8.18
C PRO A 56 8.78 0.68 -6.73
N SER A 57 9.06 1.71 -5.93
CA SER A 57 9.44 1.59 -4.52
C SER A 57 8.28 1.12 -3.63
N TYR A 58 8.63 0.52 -2.50
CA TYR A 58 7.71 0.21 -1.42
C TYR A 58 8.45 0.25 -0.08
N PHE A 59 7.73 0.50 1.00
CA PHE A 59 8.23 0.38 2.36
C PHE A 59 7.58 -0.84 3.03
N ALA A 60 8.38 -1.63 3.73
CA ALA A 60 7.91 -2.74 4.52
C ALA A 60 8.69 -2.79 5.83
N SER A 61 7.96 -2.81 6.94
CA SER A 61 8.52 -2.92 8.27
C SER A 61 7.80 -4.03 9.03
N SER A 62 8.56 -4.88 9.72
CA SER A 62 7.96 -5.88 10.60
C SER A 62 7.52 -5.21 11.90
N CYS A 63 6.23 -5.31 12.21
CA CYS A 63 5.75 -5.04 13.55
C CYS A 63 6.01 -6.30 14.40
N GLY A 64 7.24 -6.46 14.88
CA GLY A 64 7.58 -7.59 15.76
C GLY A 64 6.74 -7.57 17.03
N GLY A 65 5.72 -8.42 17.13
CA GLY A 65 4.85 -8.56 18.31
C GLY A 65 4.14 -7.29 18.79
N ALA A 66 4.19 -6.20 18.02
CA ALA A 66 3.74 -4.90 18.49
C ALA A 66 2.19 -4.87 18.53
N PRO A 67 1.59 -4.52 19.68
CA PRO A 67 0.15 -4.45 19.81
C PRO A 67 -0.42 -3.43 18.82
N ILE A 68 -1.65 -3.67 18.39
CA ILE A 68 -2.37 -2.92 17.34
C ILE A 68 -2.40 -1.39 17.59
N SER A 69 -2.20 -0.98 18.84
CA SER A 69 -2.06 0.41 19.28
C SER A 69 -0.85 1.13 18.66
N ILE A 70 0.31 0.46 18.52
CA ILE A 70 1.51 1.06 17.92
C ILE A 70 1.33 1.26 16.41
N VAL A 71 0.67 0.32 15.74
CA VAL A 71 0.36 0.43 14.30
C VAL A 71 -0.62 1.58 14.06
N ARG A 72 -1.62 1.71 14.91
CA ARG A 72 -2.56 2.83 14.87
C ARG A 72 -1.84 4.17 15.09
N GLN A 73 -0.91 4.22 16.04
CA GLN A 73 -0.11 5.41 16.32
C GLN A 73 0.80 5.81 15.14
N TYR A 74 1.34 4.84 14.39
CA TYR A 74 2.11 5.10 13.17
C TYR A 74 1.26 5.70 12.04
N ILE A 75 0.05 5.16 11.83
CA ILE A 75 -0.91 5.70 10.84
C ILE A 75 -1.34 7.12 11.23
N GLU A 76 -1.64 7.35 12.51
CA GLU A 76 -2.00 8.68 13.04
C GLU A 76 -0.84 9.70 12.96
N GLN A 77 0.42 9.26 13.05
CA GLN A 77 1.60 10.13 12.93
C GLN A 77 2.02 10.42 11.47
N GLN A 78 1.62 9.58 10.51
CA GLN A 78 1.86 9.84 9.08
C GLN A 78 0.93 10.94 8.53
N GLN A 79 -0.25 11.14 9.13
CA GLN A 79 -1.21 12.20 8.76
C GLN A 79 -0.80 13.62 9.18
N THR A 80 0.40 13.82 9.73
CA THR A 80 0.92 15.15 10.05
C THR A 80 2.01 15.56 9.07
N PRO A 81 1.69 16.34 8.03
CA PRO A 81 2.70 17.07 7.28
C PRO A 81 3.27 18.20 8.17
N HIS A 82 4.58 18.41 8.08
CA HIS A 82 5.18 19.72 8.36
C HIS A 82 5.03 20.63 7.14
#